data_AF-A0A8J8FSC7-F1
#
_entry.id   AF-A0A8J8FSC7-F1
#
_cell.length_a   1.000
_cell.length_b   1.000
_cell.length_c   1.000
_cell.angle_alpha   90.00
_cell.angle_beta   90.00
_cell.angle_gamma   90.00
#
_symmetry.space_group_name_H-M   'P 1'
#
loop_
_entity.id
_entity.type
_entity.pdbx_description
1 polymer ?
#
loop_
_entity_poly.entity_id
_entity_poly.type
_entity_poly.pdbx_seq_one_letter_code
_entity_poly.pdbx_strand_id
1 'polypeptide(L)' 'MNEINQEEQNEIICDCTGTTKEKVLSLIEQKADLDKISSATGACTGCGSCDVDIINLIAEHGELD' A
#
# COMPACT_ATOMS: atom_id res chain seq x y z
N MET A 1 11.36 11.66 20.95
CA MET A 1 10.20 10.74 20.87
C MET A 1 9.62 10.98 19.50
N ASN A 2 9.87 10.09 18.53
CA ASN A 2 9.22 10.21 17.22
C ASN A 2 7.99 9.32 17.28
N GLU A 3 6.88 9.92 17.69
CA GLU A 3 5.58 9.27 17.71
C GLU A 3 5.23 9.00 16.25
N ILE A 4 5.43 7.77 15.79
CA ILE A 4 4.92 7.34 14.49
C ILE A 4 3.40 7.32 14.67
N ASN A 5 2.71 8.38 14.22
CA ASN A 5 1.26 8.51 14.32
C ASN A 5 0.59 7.30 13.67
N GLN A 6 0.13 6.36 14.50
CA GLN A 6 -0.57 5.13 14.10
C GLN A 6 -1.87 5.43 13.34
N GLU A 7 -2.35 6.66 13.38
CA GLU A 7 -3.54 7.14 12.64
C GLU A 7 -3.32 7.17 11.13
N GLU A 8 -2.10 7.41 10.65
CA GLU A 8 -1.82 7.47 9.21
C GLU A 8 -1.69 6.07 8.57
N GLN A 9 -1.37 5.06 9.37
CA GLN A 9 -1.22 3.68 8.88
C GLN A 9 -2.58 3.05 8.53
N ASN A 10 -3.64 3.41 9.24
CA ASN A 10 -4.99 2.89 8.98
C ASN A 10 -5.76 3.68 7.89
N GLU A 11 -5.08 4.56 7.15
CA GLU A 11 -5.68 5.26 6.02
C GLU A 11 -6.10 4.27 4.93
N ILE A 12 -7.35 4.34 4.50
CA ILE A 12 -7.86 3.54 3.37
C ILE A 12 -7.35 4.19 2.09
N ILE A 13 -6.48 3.47 1.37
CA ILE A 13 -5.94 3.91 0.08
C ILE A 13 -6.77 3.40 -1.11
N CYS A 14 -7.57 2.35 -0.91
CA CYS A 14 -8.48 1.82 -1.92
C CYS A 14 -9.86 1.61 -1.33
N ASP A 15 -10.81 2.46 -1.69
CA ASP A 15 -12.19 2.41 -1.21
C ASP A 15 -12.93 1.17 -1.75
N CYS A 16 -12.55 0.69 -2.95
CA CYS A 16 -13.22 -0.44 -3.58
C CYS A 16 -13.05 -1.75 -2.81
N THR A 17 -11.86 -1.99 -2.26
CA THR A 17 -11.54 -3.22 -1.54
C THR A 17 -11.31 -3.00 -0.04
N GLY A 18 -11.32 -1.74 0.41
CA GLY A 18 -10.97 -1.38 1.78
C GLY A 18 -9.49 -1.63 2.09
N THR A 19 -8.62 -1.49 1.09
CA THR A 19 -7.18 -1.68 1.31
C THR A 19 -6.62 -0.49 2.06
N THR A 20 -5.91 -0.76 3.16
CA THR A 20 -5.26 0.26 3.98
C THR A 20 -3.78 0.42 3.63
N LYS A 21 -3.24 1.61 3.92
CA LYS A 21 -1.82 1.94 3.75
C LYS A 21 -0.91 0.96 4.50
N GLU A 22 -1.23 0.64 5.76
CA GLU A 22 -0.50 -0.33 6.59
C GLU A 22 -0.34 -1.68 5.89
N LYS A 23 -1.43 -2.17 5.28
CA LYS A 23 -1.42 -3.48 4.62
C LYS A 23 -0.55 -3.50 3.38
N VAL A 24 -0.52 -2.40 2.62
CA VAL A 24 0.38 -2.26 1.47
C VAL A 24 1.83 -2.13 1.92
N LEU A 25 2.12 -1.32 2.95
CA LEU A 25 3.46 -1.19 3.51
C LEU A 25 4.00 -2.54 4.02
N SER A 26 3.19 -3.30 4.77
CA SER A 26 3.56 -4.65 5.22
C SER A 26 3.87 -5.61 4.06
N LEU A 27 3.26 -5.44 2.90
CA LEU A 27 3.55 -6.23 1.70
C LEU A 27 4.84 -5.74 1.01
N ILE A 28 5.06 -4.42 0.95
CA ILE A 28 6.30 -3.83 0.43
C ILE A 28 7.51 -4.30 1.26
N GLU A 29 7.40 -4.35 2.59
CA GLU A 29 8.43 -4.89 3.48
C GLU A 29 8.77 -6.36 3.16
N GLN A 30 7.79 -7.12 2.68
CA GLN A 30 7.96 -8.50 2.21
C GLN A 30 8.49 -8.60 0.77
N LYS A 31 8.93 -7.46 0.18
CA LYS A 31 9.35 -7.35 -1.23
C LYS A 31 8.24 -7.80 -2.20
N ALA A 32 7.01 -7.36 -1.91
CA ALA A 32 5.90 -7.56 -2.81
C ALA A 32 5.79 -6.41 -3.82
N ASP A 33 5.78 -6.76 -5.09
CA ASP A 33 5.48 -5.82 -6.18
C ASP A 33 3.97 -5.55 -6.30
N LEU A 34 3.62 -4.57 -7.15
CA LEU A 34 2.23 -4.17 -7.41
C LEU A 34 1.30 -5.35 -7.70
N ASP A 35 1.76 -6.32 -8.51
CA ASP A 35 0.97 -7.49 -8.89
C ASP A 35 0.66 -8.41 -7.69
N LYS A 36 1.64 -8.60 -6.79
CA LYS A 36 1.44 -9.34 -5.54
C LYS A 36 0.54 -8.58 -4.58
N ILE A 37 0.71 -7.26 -4.48
CA ILE A 37 -0.15 -6.42 -3.64
C ILE A 37 -1.59 -6.48 -4.14
N SER A 38 -1.80 -6.36 -5.44
CA SER A 38 -3.10 -6.50 -6.08
C SER A 38 -3.71 -7.88 -5.83
N SER A 39 -2.94 -8.94 -6.00
CA SER A 39 -3.41 -10.32 -5.72
C SER A 39 -3.74 -10.56 -4.25
N ALA A 40 -3.00 -9.96 -3.31
CA ALA A 40 -3.17 -10.16 -1.87
C ALA A 40 -4.29 -9.29 -1.26
N THR A 41 -4.53 -8.10 -1.82
CA THR A 41 -5.46 -7.09 -1.27
C THR A 41 -6.70 -6.88 -2.13
N GLY A 42 -6.65 -7.26 -3.41
CA GLY A 42 -7.64 -6.91 -4.43
C GLY A 42 -7.57 -5.43 -4.88
N ALA A 43 -6.64 -4.63 -4.35
CA ALA A 43 -6.41 -3.28 -4.88
C ALA A 43 -5.98 -3.35 -6.36
N CYS A 44 -6.24 -2.29 -7.12
CA CYS A 44 -5.94 -2.21 -8.56
C CYS A 44 -6.74 -3.16 -9.48
N THR A 45 -7.61 -4.03 -8.95
CA THR A 45 -8.50 -4.87 -9.79
C THR A 45 -9.87 -4.24 -10.07
N GLY A 46 -10.15 -3.09 -9.43
CA GLY A 46 -11.44 -2.40 -9.46
C GLY A 46 -11.44 -1.15 -10.34
N CYS A 47 -11.61 0.02 -9.71
CA CYS A 47 -11.68 1.32 -10.39
C CYS A 47 -10.34 1.84 -10.91
N GLY A 48 -9.22 1.35 -10.38
CA GLY A 48 -7.88 1.79 -10.75
C GLY A 48 -7.40 3.10 -10.07
N SER A 49 -8.18 3.69 -9.17
CA SER A 49 -7.84 4.98 -8.56
C SER A 49 -6.64 4.92 -7.63
N CYS A 50 -6.44 3.79 -6.94
CA CYS A 50 -5.38 3.59 -5.96
C CYS A 50 -4.05 3.13 -6.57
N ASP A 51 -4.01 2.87 -7.87
CA ASP A 51 -2.83 2.34 -8.57
C ASP A 51 -1.64 3.27 -8.42
N VAL A 52 -1.85 4.57 -8.63
CA VAL A 52 -0.80 5.59 -8.53
C VAL A 52 -0.28 5.69 -7.09
N ASP A 53 -1.16 5.70 -6.10
CA ASP A 53 -0.77 5.74 -4.68
C ASP A 53 0.04 4.53 -4.28
N ILE A 54 -0.38 3.32 -4.69
CA ILE A 54 0.35 2.08 -4.38
C ILE A 54 1.71 2.05 -5.08
N ILE A 55 1.78 2.45 -6.36
CA ILE A 55 3.06 2.53 -7.09
C ILE A 55 4.01 3.51 -6.39
N ASN A 56 3.51 4.67 -5.97
CA ASN A 56 4.32 5.64 -5.24
C ASN A 56 4.82 5.07 -3.91
N LEU A 57 3.96 4.40 -3.13
CA LEU A 57 4.36 3.75 -1.89
C LEU A 57 5.44 2.68 -2.12
N ILE A 58 5.30 1.87 -3.18
CA ILE A 58 6.33 0.88 -3.55
C ILE A 58 7.63 1.57 -3.94
N ALA A 59 7.60 2.68 -4.68
CA ALA A 59 8.81 3.41 -5.03
C ALA A 59 9.49 4.05 -3.80
N GLU A 60 8.71 4.67 -2.91
CA GLU A 60 9.23 5.34 -1.70
C GLU A 60 9.78 4.36 -0.66
N HIS A 61 9.16 3.18 -0.51
CA HIS A 61 9.52 2.20 0.54
C HIS A 61 10.19 0.92 0.01
N GLY A 62 10.06 0.62 -1.27
CA GLY A 62 10.62 -0.57 -1.92
C GLY A 62 12.04 -0.38 -2.45
N GLU A 63 12.50 0.86 -2.63
CA GLU A 63 13.88 1.20 -2.96
C GLU A 63 14.66 1.66 -1.71
N LEU A 64 15.16 0.71 -0.92
CA LEU A 64 16.26 0.91 0.02
C LEU A 64 17.35 -0.14 -0.28
N ASP A 65 18.23 0.19 -1.23
CA ASP A 65 19.63 -0.28 -1.28
C ASP A 65 20.56 0.95 -1.26
#